data_AF-A0A3D3WTB8-F1
#
_entry.id   AF-A0A3D3WTB8-F1
#
_cell.length_a   1.000
_cell.length_b   1.000
_cell.length_c   1.000
_cell.angle_alpha   90.00
_cell.angle_beta   90.00
_cell.angle_gamma   90.00
#
_symmetry.space_group_name_H-M   'P 1'
#
loop_
_entity.id
_entity.type
_entity.pdbx_description
1 polymer ?
#
loop_
_entity_poly.entity_id
_entity_poly.type
_entity_poly.pdbx_seq_one_letter_code
_entity_poly.pdbx_strand_id
1 'polypeptide(L)'
;LDTDAVAASVRLVSDPEVAGRLRRYLDEWRLVVPALSGNDLLAMGVPAGPKVGETLQKLTATKLDGLVDTEGQERALVERIISRGS
;
A
#
# COMPACT_ATOMS: atom_id res chain seq x y z
N LEU A 1 4.30 -0.66 14.38
CA LEU A 1 5.62 -0.05 14.07
C LEU A 1 5.66 1.28 14.81
N ASP A 2 6.65 1.48 15.67
CA ASP A 2 6.78 2.73 16.43
C ASP A 2 7.44 3.80 15.55
N THR A 3 6.72 4.89 15.30
CA THR A 3 7.18 6.00 14.46
C THR A 3 8.40 6.70 15.08
N ASP A 4 8.45 6.77 16.41
CA ASP A 4 9.48 7.49 17.13
C ASP A 4 10.81 6.73 17.08
N ALA A 5 10.75 5.39 17.05
CA ALA A 5 11.93 4.55 16.84
C ALA A 5 12.54 4.73 15.44
N VAL A 6 11.70 4.86 14.41
CA VAL A 6 12.18 5.12 13.04
C VAL A 6 12.74 6.54 12.93
N ALA A 7 12.10 7.54 13.55
CA ALA A 7 12.57 8.92 13.58
C ALA A 7 13.91 9.08 14.34
N ALA A 8 14.11 8.36 15.44
CA ALA A 8 15.38 8.32 16.15
C ALA A 8 16.50 7.74 15.28
N SER A 9 16.20 6.69 14.52
CA SER A 9 17.16 6.05 13.60
C SER A 9 17.62 7.00 12.48
N VAL A 10 16.73 7.86 11.96
CA VAL A 10 17.09 8.90 10.98
C VAL A 10 18.19 9.83 11.50
N ARG A 11 18.23 10.11 12.81
CA ARG A 11 19.24 11.00 13.42
C ARG A 11 20.61 10.33 13.59
N LEU A 12 20.64 8.99 13.68
CA LEU A 12 21.87 8.20 13.84
C LEU A 12 22.49 7.80 12.50
N VAL A 13 21.71 7.77 11.42
CA VAL A 13 22.20 7.44 10.08
C VAL A 13 23.09 8.58 9.56
N SER A 14 24.37 8.28 9.36
CA SER A 14 25.34 9.24 8.82
C SER A 14 25.27 9.40 7.30
N ASP A 15 24.61 8.47 6.60
CA ASP A 15 24.43 8.50 5.16
C ASP A 15 23.20 9.37 4.77
N PRO A 16 23.40 10.51 4.09
CA PRO A 16 22.33 11.42 3.72
C PRO A 16 21.30 10.81 2.75
N GLU A 17 21.68 9.84 1.90
CA GLU A 17 20.70 9.15 1.03
C GLU A 17 19.76 8.29 1.85
N VAL A 18 20.31 7.52 2.80
CA VAL A 18 19.52 6.60 3.63
C VAL A 18 18.60 7.40 4.55
N ALA A 19 19.08 8.50 5.14
CA ALA A 19 18.27 9.41 5.93
C ALA A 19 17.14 10.05 5.10
N GLY A 20 17.44 10.44 3.85
CA GLY A 20 16.44 10.97 2.91
C GLY A 20 15.33 9.96 2.59
N ARG A 21 15.69 8.70 2.33
CA ARG A 21 14.71 7.62 2.06
C ARG A 21 13.83 7.32 3.28
N LEU A 22 14.42 7.24 4.47
CA LEU A 22 13.65 7.01 5.71
C LEU A 22 12.67 8.14 6.01
N ARG A 23 13.08 9.39 5.78
CA ARG A 23 12.19 10.55 5.94
C ARG A 23 11.04 10.53 4.94
N ARG A 24 11.32 10.21 3.67
CA ARG A 24 10.28 10.04 2.65
C ARG A 24 9.30 8.92 3.00
N TYR A 25 9.77 7.84 3.59
CA TYR A 25 8.90 6.79 4.11
C TYR A 25 7.97 7.29 5.23
N LEU A 26 8.51 8.07 6.17
CA LEU A 26 7.75 8.63 7.30
C LEU A 26 6.71 9.67 6.86
N ASP A 27 7.10 10.56 5.94
CA ASP A 27 6.30 11.73 5.55
C ASP A 27 5.31 11.40 4.42
N GLU A 28 5.66 10.52 3.49
CA GLU A 28 4.89 10.27 2.27
C GLU A 28 4.36 8.83 2.23
N TRP A 29 5.25 7.83 2.16
CA TRP A 29 4.86 6.47 1.75
C TRP A 29 4.04 5.71 2.79
N ARG A 30 4.27 5.94 4.08
CA ARG A 30 3.46 5.32 5.14
C ARG A 30 2.00 5.78 5.12
N LEU A 31 1.73 6.99 4.62
CA LEU A 31 0.38 7.55 4.54
C LEU A 31 -0.37 7.09 3.29
N VAL A 32 0.31 6.43 2.34
CA VAL A 32 -0.29 5.87 1.13
C VAL A 32 -1.05 4.61 1.50
N VAL A 33 -2.36 4.76 1.68
CA VAL A 33 -3.30 3.66 1.92
C VAL A 33 -4.26 3.57 0.73
N PRO A 34 -4.57 2.37 0.21
CA PRO A 34 -5.64 2.21 -0.76
C PRO A 34 -6.97 2.74 -0.18
N ALA A 35 -7.80 3.32 -1.04
CA ALA A 35 -9.14 3.75 -0.66
C ALA A 35 -10.06 2.56 -0.37
N LEU A 36 -9.83 1.42 -1.05
CA LEU A 36 -10.57 0.19 -0.83
C LEU A 36 -10.12 -0.56 0.44
N SER A 37 -11.09 -0.91 1.28
CA SER A 37 -10.90 -1.76 2.45
C SER A 37 -11.08 -3.26 2.12
N GLY A 38 -10.72 -4.13 3.06
CA GLY A 38 -10.99 -5.56 2.93
C GLY A 38 -12.48 -5.88 2.79
N ASN A 39 -13.36 -5.10 3.41
CA ASN A 39 -14.81 -5.27 3.25
C ASN A 39 -15.29 -4.92 1.84
N ASP A 40 -14.69 -3.89 1.23
CA ASP A 40 -15.00 -3.52 -0.16
C ASP A 40 -14.57 -4.63 -1.12
N LEU A 41 -13.41 -5.24 -0.87
CA LEU A 41 -12.95 -6.38 -1.68
C LEU A 41 -13.90 -7.58 -1.57
N LEU A 42 -14.37 -7.89 -0.36
CA LEU A 42 -15.37 -8.95 -0.16
C LEU A 42 -16.67 -8.63 -0.91
N ALA A 43 -17.15 -7.38 -0.83
CA ALA A 43 -18.33 -6.92 -1.56
C ALA A 43 -18.16 -6.98 -3.09
N MET A 44 -16.94 -6.80 -3.59
CA MET A 44 -16.58 -6.95 -5.00
C MET A 44 -16.43 -8.41 -5.45
N GLY A 45 -16.52 -9.38 -4.54
CA GLY A 45 -16.46 -10.80 -4.86
C GLY A 45 -15.06 -11.43 -4.71
N VAL A 46 -14.11 -10.76 -4.06
CA VAL A 46 -12.84 -11.39 -3.67
C VAL A 46 -13.12 -12.48 -2.63
N PRO A 47 -12.62 -13.73 -2.82
CA PRO A 47 -12.83 -14.80 -1.85
C PRO A 47 -12.26 -14.45 -0.48
N ALA A 48 -13.04 -14.67 0.58
CA ALA A 48 -12.58 -14.47 1.94
C ALA A 48 -11.35 -15.34 2.25
N GLY A 49 -10.41 -14.80 3.02
CA GLY A 49 -9.16 -15.47 3.38
C GLY A 49 -7.93 -14.79 2.78
N PRO A 50 -6.82 -15.53 2.54
CA PRO A 50 -5.55 -14.97 2.10
C PRO A 50 -5.65 -14.09 0.85
N LYS A 51 -6.64 -14.37 -0.02
CA LYS A 51 -6.82 -13.65 -1.29
C LYS A 51 -7.17 -12.18 -1.11
N VAL A 52 -7.89 -11.83 -0.03
CA VAL A 52 -8.16 -10.43 0.34
C VAL A 52 -6.85 -9.72 0.68
N GLY A 53 -5.99 -10.35 1.49
CA GLY A 53 -4.68 -9.81 1.86
C GLY A 53 -3.75 -9.63 0.66
N GLU A 54 -3.67 -10.63 -0.23
CA GLU A 54 -2.90 -10.55 -1.48
C GLU A 54 -3.37 -9.38 -2.36
N THR A 55 -4.69 -9.19 -2.46
CA THR A 55 -5.29 -8.13 -3.27
C THR A 55 -5.01 -6.75 -2.69
N LEU A 56 -5.13 -6.58 -1.35
CA LEU A 56 -4.76 -5.35 -0.67
C LEU A 56 -3.28 -5.02 -0.82
N GLN A 57 -2.39 -6.02 -0.71
CA GLN A 57 -0.95 -5.83 -0.92
C GLN A 57 -0.67 -5.35 -2.35
N LYS A 58 -1.32 -5.95 -3.35
CA LYS A 58 -1.15 -5.56 -4.74
C LYS A 58 -1.67 -4.16 -5.02
N LEU A 59 -2.82 -3.78 -4.46
CA LEU A 59 -3.34 -2.41 -4.51
C LEU A 59 -2.36 -1.41 -3.92
N THR A 60 -1.84 -1.71 -2.72
CA THR A 60 -0.90 -0.84 -2.01
C THR A 60 0.39 -0.66 -2.81
N ALA A 61 0.96 -1.74 -3.35
CA ALA A 61 2.15 -1.68 -4.20
C ALA A 61 1.91 -0.83 -5.46
N THR A 62 0.80 -1.09 -6.16
CA THR A 62 0.45 -0.35 -7.40
C THR A 62 0.23 1.14 -7.13
N LYS A 63 -0.29 1.49 -5.94
CA LYS A 63 -0.46 2.88 -5.49
C LYS A 63 0.88 3.53 -5.13
N LEU A 64 1.76 2.82 -4.43
CA LEU A 64 3.12 3.28 -4.13
C LEU A 64 3.95 3.51 -5.41
N ASP A 65 3.71 2.71 -6.45
CA ASP A 65 4.31 2.88 -7.78
C ASP A 65 3.69 4.04 -8.58
N GLY A 66 2.64 4.70 -8.06
CA GLY A 66 1.93 5.80 -8.73
C GLY A 66 1.09 5.36 -9.93
N LEU A 67 0.79 4.06 -10.05
CA LEU A 67 0.05 3.49 -11.18
C LEU A 67 -1.48 3.55 -10.99
N VAL A 68 -1.94 3.70 -9.75
CA VAL A 68 -3.34 3.95 -9.39
C VAL A 68 -3.40 5.03 -8.33
N ASP A 69 -4.23 6.04 -8.54
CA ASP A 69 -4.31 7.21 -7.66
C ASP A 69 -5.76 7.53 -7.22
N THR A 70 -6.73 6.87 -7.86
CA THR A 70 -8.16 7.07 -7.60
C THR A 70 -8.84 5.77 -7.22
N GLU A 71 -9.91 5.86 -6.41
CA GLU A 71 -10.72 4.70 -6.03
C GLU A 71 -11.26 3.94 -7.26
N GLY A 72 -11.63 4.65 -8.34
CA GLY A 72 -12.09 4.02 -9.58
C GLY A 72 -11.00 3.16 -10.26
N GLN A 73 -9.76 3.63 -10.25
CA GLN A 73 -8.62 2.85 -10.76
C GLN A 73 -8.30 1.66 -9.87
N GLU A 74 -8.41 1.81 -8.55
CA GLU A 74 -8.29 0.72 -7.59
C GLU A 74 -9.34 -0.37 -7.86
N ARG A 75 -10.61 0.01 -8.04
CA ARG A 75 -11.71 -0.93 -8.37
C ARG A 75 -11.45 -1.67 -9.68
N ALA A 76 -11.05 -0.95 -10.73
CA ALA A 76 -10.71 -1.56 -12.02
C ALA A 76 -9.49 -2.50 -11.95
N LEU A 77 -8.57 -2.28 -11.01
CA LEU A 77 -7.47 -3.22 -10.75
C LEU A 77 -8.00 -4.49 -10.08
N VAL A 78 -8.87 -4.37 -9.08
CA VAL A 78 -9.48 -5.50 -8.37
C VAL A 78 -10.31 -6.36 -9.32
N GLU A 79 -11.14 -5.77 -10.18
CA GLU A 79 -11.91 -6.50 -11.20
C GLU A 79 -11.00 -7.29 -12.17
N ARG A 80 -9.84 -6.71 -12.54
CA ARG A 80 -8.84 -7.41 -13.35
C ARG A 80 -8.17 -8.58 -12.61
N ILE A 81 -8.02 -8.48 -11.28
CA ILE A 81 -7.47 -9.57 -10.46
C ILE A 81 -8.50 -10.70 -10.35
N ILE A 82 -9.78 -10.38 -10.12
CA ILE A 82 -10.87 -11.35 -10.04
C ILE A 82 -11.01 -12.09 -11.38
N SER A 83 -11.07 -11.37 -12.50
CA SER A 83 -11.22 -11.98 -13.83
C SER A 83 -10.04 -12.84 -14.29
N ARG A 84 -8.84 -12.64 -13.74
CA ARG A 84 -7.66 -13.49 -14.02
C ARG A 84 -7.52 -14.67 -13.06
N GLY A 85 -8.24 -14.65 -11.93
CA GLY A 85 -8.20 -15.68 -10.89
C GLY A 85 -9.30 -16.74 -11.00
N SER A 86 -10.28 -16.53 -11.89
CA SER A 86 -11.33 -17.49 -12.24
C SER A 86 -10.90 -18.48 -13.33
#